data_AF-A0A392QE10-F1
#
_entry.id   AF-A0A392QE10-F1
#
_cell.length_a   1.000
_cell.length_b   1.000
_cell.length_c   1.000
_cell.angle_alpha   90.00
_cell.angle_beta   90.00
_cell.angle_gamma   90.00
#
_symmetry.space_group_name_H-M   'P 1'
#
loop_
_entity.id
_entity.type
_entity.pdbx_description
1 polymer ?
#
loop_
_entity_poly.entity_id
_entity_poly.type
_entity_poly.pdbx_seq_one_letter_code
_entity_poly.pdbx_strand_id
1 'polypeptide(L)'
;MMKRYNADEAEAQNRAAKLCSSWEDNIKDPNWHPFKIIFVDGHEKLVIDEDDKKLKGLKKGFGKAAYNAVVVALRETNEYNPSGGYPTSELWNYKEKRRATLQEGIQFLANNQSNKRKR
;
A
#
# COMPACT_ATOMS: atom_id res chain seq x y z
N MET A 1 16.14 -8.25 -29.20
CA MET A 1 16.02 -6.82 -29.59
C MET A 1 16.19 -5.99 -28.31
N MET A 2 17.36 -5.37 -28.10
CA MET A 2 17.62 -4.54 -26.93
C MET A 2 16.91 -3.20 -27.14
N LYS A 3 15.90 -2.88 -26.33
CA LYS A 3 15.31 -1.54 -26.30
C LYS A 3 16.42 -0.56 -25.90
N ARG A 4 16.87 0.28 -26.83
CA ARG A 4 17.73 1.42 -26.53
C ARG A 4 16.83 2.41 -25.79
N TYR A 5 16.89 2.39 -24.45
CA TYR A 5 16.26 3.44 -23.65
C TYR A 5 16.96 4.76 -23.98
N ASN A 6 16.20 5.76 -24.42
CA ASN A 6 16.73 7.10 -24.57
C ASN A 6 17.02 7.66 -23.16
N ALA A 7 18.11 8.41 -23.02
CA ALA A 7 18.55 8.94 -21.72
C ALA A 7 17.44 9.73 -20.99
N ASP A 8 16.63 10.46 -21.75
CA ASP A 8 15.49 11.23 -21.24
C ASP A 8 14.38 10.36 -20.65
N GLU A 9 14.12 9.18 -21.24
CA GLU A 9 13.10 8.25 -20.76
C GLU A 9 13.57 7.57 -19.46
N ALA A 10 14.84 7.18 -19.41
CA ALA A 10 15.43 6.63 -18.19
C ALA A 10 15.44 7.66 -17.04
N GLU A 11 15.70 8.93 -17.35
CA GLU A 11 15.63 10.01 -16.37
C GLU A 11 14.19 10.25 -15.89
N ALA A 12 13.21 10.28 -16.81
CA ALA A 12 11.81 10.42 -16.46
C ALA A 12 11.31 9.27 -15.56
N GLN A 13 11.70 8.03 -15.86
CA GLN A 13 11.39 6.86 -15.04
C GLN A 13 12.02 6.96 -13.64
N ASN A 14 13.27 7.40 -13.55
CA ASN A 14 13.94 7.57 -12.26
C ASN A 14 13.25 8.66 -11.41
N ARG A 15 12.87 9.78 -12.02
CA ARG A 15 12.09 10.84 -11.34
C ARG A 15 10.73 10.31 -10.87
N ALA A 16 10.02 9.53 -11.70
CA ALA A 16 8.76 8.91 -11.33
C ALA A 16 8.93 7.92 -10.17
N ALA A 17 9.95 7.06 -10.20
CA ALA A 17 10.23 6.12 -9.13
C ALA A 17 10.52 6.83 -7.80
N LYS A 18 11.35 7.88 -7.81
CA LYS A 18 11.62 8.71 -6.62
C LYS A 18 10.35 9.35 -6.06
N LEU A 19 9.47 9.83 -6.94
CA LEU A 19 8.19 10.40 -6.53
C LEU A 19 7.29 9.34 -5.89
N CYS A 20 7.18 8.14 -6.49
CA CYS A 20 6.42 7.04 -5.92
C CYS A 20 6.95 6.64 -4.54
N SER A 21 8.26 6.47 -4.38
CA SER A 21 8.86 6.16 -3.08
C SER A 21 8.55 7.24 -2.02
N SER A 22 8.63 8.52 -2.40
CA SER A 22 8.26 9.61 -1.47
C SER A 22 6.79 9.56 -1.04
N TRP A 23 5.88 9.18 -1.93
CA TRP A 23 4.47 8.99 -1.56
C TRP A 23 4.25 7.76 -0.70
N GLU A 24 4.94 6.66 -0.98
CA GLU A 24 4.92 5.48 -0.10
C GLU A 24 5.40 5.81 1.32
N ASP A 25 6.47 6.59 1.46
CA ASP A 25 6.98 7.02 2.76
C ASP A 25 5.98 7.91 3.50
N ASN A 26 5.32 8.83 2.78
CA ASN A 26 4.23 9.62 3.35
C ASN A 26 3.10 8.72 3.84
N ILE A 27 2.62 7.77 3.02
CA ILE A 27 1.52 6.85 3.38
C ILE A 27 1.85 6.03 4.63
N LYS A 28 3.12 5.67 4.81
CA LYS A 28 3.61 4.90 5.98
C LYS A 28 3.87 5.77 7.21
N ASP A 29 3.89 7.10 7.09
CA ASP A 29 4.16 8.01 8.19
C ASP A 29 2.96 8.07 9.16
N PRO A 30 3.09 7.59 10.41
CA PRO A 30 2.00 7.62 11.37
C PRO A 30 1.56 9.05 11.75
N ASN A 31 2.40 10.06 11.51
CA ASN A 31 2.07 11.46 11.78
C ASN A 31 1.24 12.10 10.66
N TRP A 32 1.12 11.44 9.50
CA TRP A 32 0.31 11.93 8.39
C TRP A 32 -0.89 11.00 8.16
N HIS A 33 -1.99 11.33 8.83
CA HIS A 33 -3.24 10.59 8.75
C HIS A 33 -4.36 11.48 8.20
N PRO A 34 -4.48 11.64 6.86
CA PRO A 34 -5.42 12.56 6.22
C PRO A 34 -6.83 11.98 6.17
N PHE A 35 -7.37 11.60 7.32
CA PHE A 35 -8.72 11.09 7.50
C PHE A 35 -9.50 11.97 8.49
N LYS A 36 -10.80 12.06 8.26
CA LYS A 36 -11.77 12.69 9.16
C LYS A 36 -12.89 11.72 9.48
N ILE A 37 -13.43 11.84 10.69
CA ILE A 37 -14.59 11.08 11.13
C ILE A 37 -15.85 11.82 10.70
N ILE A 38 -16.77 11.12 10.02
CA ILE A 38 -18.11 11.60 9.71
C ILE A 38 -19.14 10.63 10.28
N PHE A 39 -20.34 11.13 10.59
CA PHE A 39 -21.46 10.31 11.02
C PHE A 39 -22.37 10.03 9.83
N VAL A 40 -22.56 8.75 9.51
CA VAL A 40 -23.48 8.29 8.47
C VAL A 40 -24.38 7.24 9.09
N ASP A 41 -25.69 7.50 9.09
CA ASP A 41 -26.71 6.63 9.69
C ASP A 41 -26.43 6.28 11.17
N GLY A 42 -25.90 7.24 11.93
CA GLY A 42 -25.56 7.05 13.35
C GLY A 42 -24.26 6.28 13.61
N HIS A 43 -23.55 5.86 12.56
CA HIS A 43 -22.25 5.18 12.67
C HIS A 43 -21.10 6.10 12.25
N GLU A 44 -20.01 6.07 13.01
CA GLU A 44 -18.76 6.74 12.67
C GLU A 44 -18.11 6.06 11.45
N LYS A 45 -17.75 6.86 10.45
CA LYS A 45 -16.99 6.42 9.28
C LYS A 45 -15.79 7.32 9.08
N LEU A 46 -14.63 6.71 8.89
CA LEU A 46 -13.42 7.39 8.46
C LEU A 46 -13.47 7.65 6.95
N VAL A 47 -13.37 8.91 6.55
CA VAL A 47 -13.29 9.32 5.15
C VAL A 47 -12.05 10.17 4.94
N ILE A 48 -11.55 10.19 3.71
CA ILE A 48 -10.40 11.04 3.35
C ILE A 48 -10.74 12.50 3.60
N ASP A 49 -9.81 13.23 4.20
CA ASP A 49 -9.89 14.67 4.29
C ASP A 49 -9.50 15.31 2.96
N GLU A 50 -10.49 15.75 2.19
CA GLU A 50 -10.27 16.45 0.93
C GLU A 50 -9.55 17.81 1.12
N ASP A 51 -9.52 18.34 2.34
CA ASP A 51 -8.85 19.59 2.66
C ASP A 51 -7.36 19.43 2.97
N ASP A 52 -6.85 18.19 3.04
CA ASP A 52 -5.44 17.91 3.30
C ASP A 52 -4.52 18.59 2.27
N LYS A 53 -3.50 19.29 2.79
CA LYS A 53 -2.59 20.11 1.98
C LYS A 53 -1.76 19.26 1.02
N LYS A 54 -1.28 18.09 1.44
CA LYS A 54 -0.45 17.20 0.61
C LYS A 54 -1.29 16.61 -0.52
N LEU A 55 -2.49 16.11 -0.23
CA LEU A 55 -3.43 15.56 -1.21
C LEU A 55 -3.91 16.61 -2.22
N LYS A 56 -4.20 17.83 -1.78
CA LYS A 56 -4.51 18.96 -2.67
C LYS A 56 -3.33 19.27 -3.60
N GLY A 57 -2.12 19.29 -3.06
CA GLY A 57 -0.88 19.47 -3.82
C GLY A 57 -0.70 18.39 -4.89
N LEU A 58 -0.89 17.13 -4.53
CA LEU A 58 -0.81 15.98 -5.43
C LEU A 58 -1.79 16.11 -6.60
N LYS A 59 -3.05 16.41 -6.30
CA LYS A 59 -4.11 16.55 -7.30
C LYS A 59 -3.84 17.72 -8.25
N LYS A 60 -3.30 18.83 -7.75
CA LYS A 60 -2.92 20.00 -8.56
C LYS A 60 -1.68 19.74 -9.42
N GLY A 61 -0.68 19.04 -8.89
CA GLY A 61 0.59 18.80 -9.57
C GLY A 61 0.58 17.65 -10.58
N PHE A 62 -0.09 16.54 -10.24
CA PHE A 62 -0.06 15.29 -11.01
C PHE A 62 -1.44 14.80 -11.45
N GLY A 63 -2.49 15.56 -11.13
CA GLY A 63 -3.84 15.28 -11.58
C GLY A 63 -4.60 14.25 -10.75
N LYS A 64 -5.81 13.94 -11.21
CA LYS A 64 -6.78 13.09 -10.49
C LYS A 64 -6.33 11.63 -10.38
N ALA A 65 -5.61 11.11 -11.38
CA ALA A 65 -5.15 9.72 -11.39
C ALA A 65 -4.17 9.43 -10.24
N ALA A 66 -3.15 10.29 -10.08
CA ALA A 66 -2.18 10.17 -8.98
C ALA A 66 -2.85 10.33 -7.61
N TYR A 67 -3.74 11.32 -7.47
CA TYR A 67 -4.55 11.50 -6.25
C TYR A 67 -5.34 10.23 -5.90
N ASN A 68 -6.06 9.66 -6.87
CA ASN A 68 -6.85 8.45 -6.64
C ASN A 68 -5.98 7.25 -6.23
N ALA A 69 -4.82 7.07 -6.85
CA ALA A 69 -3.90 5.98 -6.50
C ALA A 69 -3.43 6.07 -5.05
N VAL A 70 -3.03 7.26 -4.59
CA VAL A 70 -2.63 7.50 -3.20
C VAL A 70 -3.80 7.33 -2.23
N VAL A 71 -5.00 7.80 -2.59
CA VAL A 71 -6.20 7.63 -1.76
C VAL A 71 -6.57 6.16 -1.58
N VAL A 72 -6.45 5.34 -2.63
CA VAL A 72 -6.68 3.89 -2.55
C VAL A 72 -5.67 3.27 -1.59
N ALA A 73 -4.38 3.54 -1.77
CA ALA A 73 -3.33 3.01 -0.90
C ALA A 73 -3.53 3.42 0.57
N LEU A 74 -3.89 4.68 0.86
CA LEU A 74 -4.21 5.14 2.22
C LEU A 74 -5.37 4.35 2.84
N ARG A 75 -6.44 4.09 2.07
CA ARG A 75 -7.59 3.31 2.56
C ARG A 75 -7.21 1.87 2.86
N GLU A 76 -6.46 1.24 1.97
CA GLU A 76 -5.95 -0.12 2.15
C GLU A 76 -5.05 -0.20 3.40
N THR A 77 -4.10 0.72 3.56
CA THR A 77 -3.24 0.77 4.74
C THR A 77 -4.05 0.93 6.04
N ASN A 78 -5.07 1.78 6.05
CA ASN A 78 -5.93 1.98 7.21
C ASN A 78 -6.82 0.77 7.52
N GLU A 79 -7.30 0.05 6.52
CA GLU A 79 -8.11 -1.16 6.70
C GLU A 79 -7.29 -2.32 7.26
N TYR A 80 -6.06 -2.50 6.77
CA TYR A 80 -5.19 -3.60 7.20
C TYR A 80 -4.40 -3.30 8.48
N ASN A 81 -3.99 -2.05 8.72
CA ASN A 81 -3.17 -1.67 9.87
C ASN A 81 -3.44 -0.23 10.37
N PRO A 82 -4.60 0.01 11.00
CA PRO A 82 -5.02 1.35 11.43
C PRO A 82 -4.13 1.98 12.51
N SER A 83 -3.32 1.19 13.22
CA SER A 83 -2.48 1.67 14.33
C SER A 83 -0.98 1.78 14.00
N GLY A 84 -0.52 1.32 12.83
CA GLY A 84 0.92 1.21 12.58
C GLY A 84 1.43 1.37 11.15
N GLY A 85 0.59 1.32 10.11
CA GLY A 85 1.02 1.60 8.73
C GLY A 85 2.07 0.64 8.13
N TYR A 86 2.47 -0.42 8.83
CA TYR A 86 3.45 -1.38 8.34
C TYR A 86 2.80 -2.38 7.35
N PRO A 87 3.48 -2.72 6.25
CA PRO A 87 3.08 -3.83 5.38
C PRO A 87 3.07 -5.12 6.21
N THR A 88 1.92 -5.76 6.32
CA THR A 88 1.80 -7.05 6.99
C THR A 88 1.96 -8.15 5.94
N SER A 89 2.95 -9.02 6.11
CA SER A 89 3.12 -10.17 5.23
C SER A 89 1.94 -11.12 5.38
N GLU A 90 1.17 -11.31 4.31
CA GLU A 90 0.12 -12.33 4.25
C GLU A 90 0.64 -13.64 3.67
N LEU A 91 0.18 -14.77 4.23
CA LEU A 91 0.47 -16.07 3.66
C LEU A 91 -0.39 -16.26 2.39
N TRP A 92 0.25 -16.47 1.25
CA TRP A 92 -0.43 -16.61 -0.04
C TRP A 92 -0.46 -18.06 -0.52
N ASN A 93 -1.65 -18.57 -0.89
CA ASN A 93 -1.78 -19.85 -1.55
C ASN A 93 -1.64 -19.66 -3.07
N TYR A 94 -0.45 -19.97 -3.59
CA TYR A 94 -0.13 -19.82 -5.01
C TYR A 94 -0.96 -20.73 -5.93
N LYS A 95 -1.43 -21.89 -5.45
CA LYS A 95 -2.27 -22.80 -6.25
C LYS A 95 -3.65 -22.21 -6.45
N GLU A 96 -4.25 -21.74 -5.37
CA GLU A 96 -5.61 -21.18 -5.35
C GLU A 96 -5.65 -19.68 -5.71
N LYS A 97 -4.49 -19.05 -5.89
CA LYS A 97 -4.32 -17.62 -6.21
C LYS A 97 -5.09 -16.69 -5.27
N ARG A 98 -5.10 -17.02 -3.98
CA ARG A 98 -5.73 -16.23 -2.92
C ARG A 98 -4.91 -16.30 -1.64
N ARG A 99 -5.28 -15.49 -0.64
CA ARG A 99 -4.76 -15.63 0.73
C ARG A 99 -4.97 -17.05 1.23
N ALA A 100 -3.93 -17.62 1.83
CA ALA A 100 -3.97 -18.94 2.42
C ALA A 100 -4.90 -18.94 3.65
N THR A 101 -5.63 -20.04 3.85
CA THR A 101 -6.46 -20.22 5.04
C THR A 101 -5.62 -20.65 6.24
N LEU A 102 -6.17 -20.50 7.44
CA LEU A 102 -5.51 -20.99 8.67
C LEU A 102 -5.23 -22.49 8.58
N GLN A 103 -6.16 -23.28 8.03
CA GLN A 103 -5.98 -24.72 7.84
C GLN A 103 -4.82 -25.03 6.90
N GLU A 104 -4.72 -24.30 5.78
CA GLU A 104 -3.61 -24.44 4.82
C GLU A 104 -2.26 -24.08 5.46
N GLY A 105 -2.23 -23.02 6.29
CA GLY A 105 -1.05 -22.64 7.06
C GLY A 105 -0.63 -23.70 8.08
N ILE A 106 -1.58 -24.26 8.84
CA ILE A 106 -1.31 -25.33 9.81
C ILE A 106 -0.81 -26.60 9.10
N GLN A 107 -1.44 -27.00 7.99
CA GLN A 107 -1.00 -28.14 7.19
C GLN A 107 0.41 -27.93 6.64
N PHE A 108 0.71 -26.72 6.14
CA PHE A 108 2.04 -26.38 5.66
C PHE A 108 3.08 -26.48 6.77
N LEU A 109 2.80 -25.92 7.96
CA LEU A 109 3.71 -25.99 9.11
C LEU A 109 3.92 -27.42 9.59
N ALA A 110 2.85 -28.22 9.70
CA ALA A 110 2.92 -29.62 10.09
C ALA A 110 3.76 -30.44 9.10
N ASN A 111 3.58 -30.22 7.80
CA ASN A 111 4.33 -30.93 6.76
C ASN A 111 5.78 -30.46 6.62
N ASN A 112 6.10 -29.20 7.01
CA ASN A 112 7.46 -28.66 7.00
C ASN A 112 8.23 -28.84 8.32
N GLN A 113 7.69 -29.55 9.32
CA GLN A 113 8.38 -29.85 10.59
C GLN A 113 9.69 -30.67 10.42
N SER A 114 9.98 -31.19 9.22
CA SER A 114 11.24 -31.86 8.87
C SER A 114 12.38 -30.91 8.48
N ASN A 115 12.11 -29.65 8.14
CA ASN A 115 13.12 -28.61 7.91
C ASN A 115 13.44 -27.85 9.20
N LYS A 116 13.84 -28.57 10.26
CA LYS A 116 14.36 -27.93 11.47
C LYS A 116 15.72 -27.30 11.17
N ARG A 117 15.77 -25.97 11.18
CA ARG A 117 16.93 -25.10 11.44
C ARG A 117 18.29 -25.69 11.03
N LYS A 118 18.79 -25.34 9.85
CA LYS A 118 20.25 -25.28 9.68
C LYS A 118 20.75 -24.16 10.60
N ARG A 119 21.39 -24.55 11.70
CA ARG A 119 22.22 -23.67 12.53
C ARG A 119 23.41 -23.18 11.72
#